data_AF-A0A6I5HQK2-F1
#
_entry.id   AF-A0A6I5HQK2-F1
#
_cell.length_a   1.000
_cell.length_b   1.000
_cell.length_c   1.000
_cell.angle_alpha   90.00
_cell.angle_beta   90.00
_cell.angle_gamma   90.00
#
_symmetry.space_group_name_H-M   'P 1'
#
loop_
_entity.id
_entity.type
_entity.pdbx_description
1 polymer ?
#
loop_
_entity_poly.entity_id
_entity_poly.type
_entity_poly.pdbx_seq_one_letter_code
_entity_poly.pdbx_strand_id
1 'polypeptide(L)' 'MVVAEVDHMTPLARGGVHESFNLAPACAECNRAKGDLDMSDWLRILAGQLDTEREVTVTR' A
#
# COMPACT_ATOMS: atom_id res chain seq x y z
N MET A 1 -18.21 12.31 -7.39
CA MET A 1 -18.44 10.85 -7.31
C MET A 1 -17.08 10.18 -7.36
N VAL A 2 -16.71 9.38 -6.35
CA VAL A 2 -15.46 8.62 -6.36
C VAL A 2 -15.77 7.27 -7.01
N VAL A 3 -15.04 6.91 -8.06
CA VAL A 3 -15.08 5.55 -8.62
C VAL A 3 -14.10 4.72 -7.81
N ALA A 4 -14.58 3.65 -7.19
CA ALA A 4 -13.73 2.72 -6.47
C ALA A 4 -12.98 1.82 -7.46
N GLU A 5 -11.71 1.58 -7.17
CA GLU A 5 -10.88 0.55 -7.78
C GLU A 5 -10.77 -0.63 -6.82
N VAL A 6 -10.37 -1.79 -7.34
CA VAL A 6 -10.08 -2.98 -6.54
C VAL A 6 -8.61 -2.93 -6.13
N ASP A 7 -8.35 -2.81 -4.82
CA ASP A 7 -7.02 -2.93 -4.21
C ASP A 7 -6.80 -4.35 -3.70
N HIS A 8 -5.56 -4.82 -3.80
CA HIS A 8 -5.11 -6.08 -3.23
C HIS A 8 -4.43 -5.81 -1.90
N MET A 9 -5.00 -6.30 -0.79
CA MET A 9 -4.50 -6.03 0.55
C MET A 9 -3.05 -6.51 0.74
N THR A 10 -2.77 -7.72 0.24
CA THR A 10 -1.43 -8.19 -0.09
C THR A 10 -1.23 -8.02 -1.59
N PRO A 11 -0.30 -7.18 -2.05
CA PRO A 11 -0.04 -6.94 -3.47
C PRO A 11 0.33 -8.22 -4.22
N LEU A 12 -0.07 -8.32 -5.49
CA LEU A 12 0.31 -9.44 -6.36
C LEU A 12 1.85 -9.56 -6.48
N ALA A 13 2.56 -8.43 -6.55
CA ALA A 13 4.03 -8.40 -6.60
C ALA A 13 4.70 -8.99 -5.34
N ARG A 14 3.97 -9.09 -4.22
CA ARG A 14 4.43 -9.68 -2.95
C ARG A 14 3.79 -11.03 -2.65
N GLY A 15 3.21 -11.69 -3.66
CA GLY A 15 2.63 -13.03 -3.54
C GLY A 15 1.17 -13.05 -3.07
N GLY A 16 0.48 -11.92 -3.07
CA GLY A 16 -0.97 -11.88 -2.87
C GLY A 16 -1.73 -12.59 -3.99
N VAL A 17 -2.96 -12.99 -3.71
CA VAL A 17 -3.85 -13.70 -4.65
C VAL A 17 -5.08 -12.86 -5.00
N HIS A 18 -5.68 -13.10 -6.17
CA HIS A 18 -6.91 -12.43 -6.56
C HIS A 18 -8.15 -13.19 -6.05
N GLU A 19 -8.28 -13.24 -4.72
CA GLU A 19 -9.38 -13.91 -4.01
C GLU A 19 -10.12 -12.92 -3.14
N SER A 20 -11.41 -13.15 -2.89
CA SER A 20 -12.29 -12.17 -2.21
C SER A 20 -11.76 -11.69 -0.85
N PHE A 21 -11.02 -12.52 -0.12
CA PHE A 21 -10.42 -12.16 1.16
C PHE A 21 -9.21 -11.23 1.04
N ASN A 22 -8.66 -11.03 -0.16
CA ASN A 22 -7.53 -10.17 -0.44
C ASN A 22 -7.94 -8.90 -1.21
N LEU A 23 -9.22 -8.72 -1.53
CA LEU A 23 -9.70 -7.59 -2.34
C LEU A 23 -10.48 -6.60 -1.49
N ALA A 24 -10.19 -5.30 -1.65
CA ALA A 24 -10.90 -4.22 -0.97
C ALA A 24 -11.20 -3.06 -1.95
N PRO A 25 -12.31 -2.33 -1.79
CA PRO A 25 -12.55 -1.11 -2.56
C PRO A 25 -11.63 0.02 -2.05
N ALA A 26 -10.94 0.69 -2.97
CA ALA A 26 -10.11 1.86 -2.67
C ALA A 26 -10.38 2.98 -3.69
N CYS A 27 -10.22 4.25 -3.29
CA CYS A 27 -10.18 5.32 -4.28
C CYS A 27 -8.86 5.23 -5.08
N ALA A 28 -8.87 5.75 -6.31
CA ALA A 28 -7.71 5.69 -7.20
C ALA A 28 -6.44 6.35 -6.61
N GLU A 29 -6.60 7.38 -5.79
CA GLU A 29 -5.49 8.07 -5.11
C GLU A 29 -4.87 7.18 -4.02
N CYS A 30 -5.69 6.65 -3.11
CA CYS A 30 -5.21 5.76 -2.04
C CYS A 30 -4.63 4.47 -2.60
N ASN A 31 -5.25 3.88 -3.62
CA ASN A 31 -4.76 2.65 -4.27
C ASN A 31 -3.34 2.85 -4.83
N ARG A 32 -3.13 3.96 -5.55
CA ARG A 32 -1.81 4.33 -6.08
C ARG A 32 -0.81 4.70 -4.98
N ALA A 33 -1.25 5.37 -3.92
CA ALA A 33 -0.37 5.76 -2.81
C ALA A 33 0.12 4.55 -1.99
N LYS A 34 -0.75 3.54 -1.78
CA LYS A 34 -0.37 2.27 -1.16
C LYS A 34 0.64 1.51 -2.02
N GLY A 35 0.41 1.44 -3.34
CA GLY A 35 1.30 0.74 -4.27
C GLY A 35 1.52 -0.72 -3.86
N ASP A 36 2.78 -1.16 -3.86
CA ASP A 36 3.19 -2.51 -3.50
C ASP A 36 3.43 -2.71 -1.98
N LEU A 37 2.96 -1.79 -1.14
CA LEU A 37 2.90 -2.04 0.30
C LEU A 37 1.77 -3.01 0.61
N ASP A 38 2.02 -3.99 1.49
CA ASP A 38 0.92 -4.72 2.11
C ASP A 38 0.15 -3.82 3.07
N MET A 39 -1.09 -4.17 3.37
CA MET A 39 -1.96 -3.34 4.22
C MET A 39 -1.38 -3.06 5.61
N SER A 40 -0.57 -3.96 6.17
CA SER A 40 0.03 -3.72 7.49
C SER A 40 1.07 -2.62 7.40
N ASP A 41 1.93 -2.66 6.39
CA ASP A 41 2.94 -1.63 6.14
C ASP A 41 2.27 -0.28 5.82
N TRP A 42 1.23 -0.30 4.98
CA TRP A 42 0.47 0.90 4.64
C TRP A 42 -0.19 1.56 5.86
N LEU A 43 -0.82 0.75 6.73
CA LEU A 43 -1.44 1.25 7.95
C LEU A 43 -0.42 1.84 8.93
N ARG A 44 0.80 1.30 8.99
CA ARG A 44 1.87 1.89 9.81
C ARG A 44 2.29 3.26 9.28
N ILE A 45 2.36 3.46 7.97
CA ILE A 45 2.61 4.79 7.38
C ILE A 45 1.49 5.76 7.77
N LEU A 46 0.23 5.35 7.56
CA LEU A 46 -0.93 6.22 7.86
C LEU A 46 -1.08 6.54 9.35
N ALA A 47 -0.72 5.60 10.22
CA ALA A 47 -0.70 5.80 11.66
C ALA A 47 0.51 6.62 12.14
N GLY A 48 1.41 7.04 11.22
CA GLY A 48 2.63 7.77 11.55
C GLY A 48 3.65 6.94 12.33
N GLN A 49 3.60 5.61 12.21
CA GLN A 49 4.46 4.66 12.93
C GLN A 49 5.73 4.27 12.17
N LEU A 50 5.85 4.67 10.90
CA LEU A 50 7.09 4.58 10.14
C LEU A 50 7.64 5.99 10.00
N ASP A 51 8.51 6.36 10.95
CA ASP A 51 9.33 7.55 10.85
C ASP A 51 10.10 7.50 9.53
N THR A 52 10.18 8.64 8.84
CA THR A 52 10.77 8.77 7.49
C THR A 52 12.29 8.57 7.52
N GLU A 53 12.78 7.36 7.78
CA GLU A 53 14.15 6.99 7.46
C GLU A 53 14.20 6.57 5.98
N ARG A 54 14.08 7.56 5.08
CA ARG A 54 14.75 7.44 3.78
C ARG A 54 16.23 7.42 4.11
N GLU A 55 16.84 6.24 4.13
CA GLU A 55 18.28 6.08 4.08
C GLU A 55 18.79 6.75 2.80
N VAL A 56 19.12 8.03 2.89
CA VAL A 56 19.86 8.73 1.85
C VAL A 56 21.30 8.27 2.03
N THR A 57 21.74 7.36 1.17
CA THR A 57 23.16 7.02 1.07
C THR A 57 23.94 8.28 0.66
N VAL A 58 24.47 9.02 1.62
CA VAL A 58 25.43 10.10 1.37
C VAL A 58 26.73 9.44 0.92
N THR A 59 26.99 9.44 -0.37
CA THR A 59 28.30 9.05 -0.90
C THR A 59 29.29 10.16 -0.54
N ARG A 60 30.32 9.81 0.23
CA ARG A 60 31.45 10.69 0.59
C ARG A 60 32.43 10.83 -0.58
#